data_AF-A0A953L7K0-F1
#
_entry.id   AF-A0A953L7K0-F1
#
_cell.length_a   1.000
_cell.length_b   1.000
_cell.length_c   1.000
_cell.angle_alpha   90.00
_cell.angle_beta   90.00
_cell.angle_gamma   90.00
#
_symmetry.space_group_name_H-M   'P 1'
#
loop_
_entity.id
_entity.type
_entity.pdbx_description
1 polymer ?
#
loop_
_entity_poly.entity_id
_entity_poly.type
_entity_poly.pdbx_seq_one_letter_code
_entity_poly.pdbx_strand_id
1 'polypeptide(L)'
;MASDIRPARATAHRLKRLRHEGLKPLVQTGGDAPRPNAVLDCGWGRLLFAQTFETAEPLVETLRAEGPDRRDIAFYVRNPHVLLASAPQEVFLDPSHTYRLDLSTYRASRRQPRGFTVRRLTSEADAEAVNEIYAKRRMVQAPPDFLWSHRDDRTLTYLVAEDSATGAVIGTVTGVNHARAFDDPECGSSLWCLAVDPQATQPGIGEALVRRLAEHFATQGLAYMDLSVMHDNRQAIALYEKLGFRRVHFFGVKRKNPINEVLFVGPTDDLDLNPYARIIVDEARRRGIHTDIIDAEGGLFRLSWGGRSVRCRESLSELTSAVALSICDDKRMTRRIVEAAGVRVPRRIDADDPKAIKAALKRHGALVVKPARGEQGTWRRRRPDRHEGGRGGPGRGAEDLFRGAGRGTGAG
;
A
#
# COMPACT_ATOMS: atom_id res chain seq x y z
N MET A 1 25.86 22.22 54.69
CA MET A 1 24.68 21.67 53.98
C MET A 1 24.14 22.74 53.04
N ALA A 2 24.61 22.78 51.80
CA ALA A 2 24.09 23.70 50.78
C ALA A 2 22.93 23.00 50.07
N SER A 3 21.72 23.52 50.28
CA SER A 3 20.49 23.03 49.65
C SER A 3 20.44 23.54 48.20
N ASP A 4 20.36 22.59 47.27
CA ASP A 4 20.30 22.76 45.82
C ASP A 4 18.90 23.29 45.41
N ILE A 5 18.73 24.62 45.43
CA ILE A 5 17.50 25.27 44.97
C ILE A 5 17.50 25.27 43.43
N ARG A 6 17.02 24.17 42.83
CA ARG A 6 16.66 24.17 41.40
C ARG A 6 15.40 25.01 41.20
N PRO A 7 15.32 25.88 40.19
CA PRO A 7 14.22 26.83 40.06
C PRO A 7 12.91 26.13 39.66
N ALA A 8 11.89 26.23 40.53
CA ALA A 8 10.56 25.62 40.38
C ALA A 8 9.85 25.90 39.03
N ARG A 9 10.23 26.98 38.34
CA ARG A 9 9.68 27.39 37.03
C ARG A 9 10.08 26.44 35.90
N ALA A 10 11.31 25.89 35.93
CA ALA A 10 11.77 24.90 34.95
C ALA A 10 11.06 23.56 35.12
N THR A 11 10.73 23.18 36.36
CA THR A 11 9.98 21.97 36.70
C THR A 11 8.53 22.05 36.23
N ALA A 12 7.86 23.20 36.41
CA ALA A 12 6.50 23.44 35.92
C ALA A 12 6.42 23.39 34.39
N HIS A 13 7.37 24.01 33.68
CA HIS A 13 7.45 23.96 32.22
C HIS A 13 7.72 22.54 31.70
N ARG A 14 8.61 21.79 32.39
CA ARG A 14 8.90 20.38 32.09
C ARG A 14 7.70 19.47 32.33
N LEU A 15 6.94 19.68 33.40
CA LEU A 15 5.70 18.93 33.71
C LEU A 15 4.58 19.23 32.72
N LYS A 16 4.43 20.49 32.29
CA LYS A 16 3.51 20.89 31.21
C LYS A 16 3.88 20.18 29.91
N ARG A 17 5.15 20.22 29.52
CA ARG A 17 5.67 19.55 28.32
C ARG A 17 5.44 18.04 28.32
N LEU A 18 5.74 17.36 29.43
CA LEU A 18 5.48 15.92 29.58
C LEU A 18 3.98 15.54 29.50
N ARG A 19 3.08 16.44 29.89
CA ARG A 19 1.63 16.22 29.76
C ARG A 19 1.13 16.45 28.35
N HIS A 20 1.63 17.48 27.66
CA HIS A 20 1.28 17.79 26.27
C HIS A 20 1.78 16.73 25.29
N GLU A 21 2.91 16.09 25.59
CA GLU A 21 3.48 14.98 24.82
C GLU A 21 2.91 13.61 25.20
N GLY A 22 2.03 13.58 26.19
CA GLY A 22 1.23 12.44 26.56
C GLY A 22 -0.18 12.53 25.96
N LEU A 23 -0.96 11.47 26.12
CA LEU A 23 -2.35 11.39 25.63
C LEU A 23 -3.34 12.25 26.44
N LYS A 24 -2.85 13.15 27.30
CA LYS A 24 -3.72 13.92 28.20
C LYS A 24 -4.35 15.11 27.46
N PRO A 25 -5.59 15.49 27.81
CA PRO A 25 -6.25 16.66 27.21
C PRO A 25 -5.41 17.93 27.36
N LEU A 26 -5.55 18.86 26.41
CA LEU A 26 -4.95 20.18 26.49
C LEU A 26 -5.50 20.88 27.73
N VAL A 27 -4.60 21.39 28.57
CA VAL A 27 -5.00 22.40 29.56
C VAL A 27 -5.28 23.67 28.77
N GLN A 28 -6.51 24.20 28.83
CA GLN A 28 -6.84 25.50 28.26
C GLN A 28 -5.96 26.56 28.92
N THR A 29 -4.84 26.88 28.28
CA THR A 29 -4.11 28.11 28.55
C THR A 29 -4.76 29.17 27.70
N GLY A 30 -5.20 30.29 28.30
CA GLY A 30 -6.03 31.34 27.69
C GLY A 30 -5.41 32.12 26.53
N GLY A 31 -4.90 31.42 25.51
CA GLY A 31 -4.70 31.92 24.15
C GLY A 31 -5.83 31.45 23.25
N ASP A 32 -5.80 31.89 21.99
CA ASP A 32 -6.81 31.54 20.99
C ASP A 32 -6.88 30.03 20.77
N ALA A 33 -8.10 29.52 20.60
CA ALA A 33 -8.33 28.11 20.31
C ALA A 33 -7.89 27.78 18.86
N PRO A 34 -7.32 26.59 18.61
CA PRO A 34 -6.97 26.18 17.26
C PRO A 34 -8.22 26.13 16.38
N ARG A 35 -8.03 26.31 15.07
CA ARG A 35 -9.11 26.19 14.08
C ARG A 35 -9.74 24.80 14.17
N PRO A 36 -11.07 24.69 14.36
CA PRO A 36 -11.74 23.40 14.48
C PRO A 36 -11.73 22.64 13.15
N ASN A 37 -11.71 21.31 13.22
CA ASN A 37 -11.78 20.39 12.08
C ASN A 37 -10.75 20.71 10.98
N ALA A 38 -9.53 21.03 11.37
CA ALA A 38 -8.52 21.51 10.44
C ALA A 38 -8.00 20.38 9.54
N VAL A 39 -7.97 20.69 8.24
CA VAL A 39 -7.51 19.80 7.18
C VAL A 39 -6.58 20.59 6.26
N LEU A 40 -5.47 19.98 5.87
CA LEU A 40 -4.50 20.56 4.93
C LEU A 40 -4.30 19.62 3.75
N ASP A 41 -4.64 20.06 2.53
CA ASP A 41 -4.26 19.35 1.31
C ASP A 41 -2.75 19.49 1.09
N CYS A 42 -2.06 18.36 0.89
CA CYS A 42 -0.63 18.28 0.67
C CYS A 42 -0.28 17.81 -0.75
N GLY A 43 -1.28 17.71 -1.63
CA GLY A 43 -1.16 17.29 -3.03
C GLY A 43 -1.24 15.77 -3.23
N TRP A 44 -0.57 14.99 -2.37
CA TRP A 44 -0.65 13.51 -2.36
C TRP A 44 -1.83 12.97 -1.53
N GLY A 45 -2.54 13.85 -0.84
CA GLY A 45 -3.56 13.53 0.15
C GLY A 45 -3.69 14.66 1.16
N ARG A 46 -4.51 14.45 2.19
CA ARG A 46 -4.81 15.45 3.20
C ARG A 46 -4.28 15.04 4.57
N LEU A 47 -3.72 16.01 5.29
CA LEU A 47 -3.45 15.89 6.72
C LEU A 47 -4.65 16.40 7.50
N LEU A 48 -5.29 15.52 8.25
CA LEU A 48 -6.39 15.85 9.15
C LEU A 48 -5.81 15.94 10.57
N PHE A 49 -5.84 17.13 11.15
CA PHE A 49 -5.29 17.36 12.49
C PHE A 49 -6.30 16.92 13.55
N ALA A 50 -6.26 15.63 13.93
CA ALA A 50 -7.30 14.98 14.72
C ALA A 50 -7.56 15.66 16.08
N GLN A 51 -6.57 16.33 16.66
CA GLN A 51 -6.72 17.10 17.90
C GLN A 51 -7.61 18.35 17.78
N THR A 52 -7.93 18.77 16.55
CA THR A 52 -8.84 19.89 16.25
C THR A 52 -10.29 19.43 16.04
N PHE A 53 -10.54 18.12 16.01
CA PHE A 53 -11.88 17.54 15.92
C PHE A 53 -12.39 17.25 17.34
N GLU A 54 -13.59 17.72 17.65
CA GLU A 54 -14.19 17.54 18.97
C GLU A 54 -14.54 16.07 19.24
N THR A 55 -15.05 15.37 18.23
CA THR A 55 -15.48 13.97 18.30
C THR A 55 -14.93 13.15 17.13
N ALA A 56 -15.02 11.82 17.24
CA ALA A 56 -14.51 10.90 16.23
C ALA A 56 -15.32 10.93 14.92
N GLU A 57 -16.64 11.16 15.00
CA GLU A 57 -17.56 11.11 13.87
C GLU A 57 -17.21 12.07 12.71
N PRO A 58 -17.02 13.39 12.93
CA PRO A 58 -16.62 14.30 11.86
C PRO A 58 -15.23 13.99 11.28
N LEU A 59 -14.33 13.43 12.08
CA LEU A 59 -13.01 13.00 11.62
C LEU A 59 -13.12 11.79 10.68
N VAL A 60 -13.94 10.80 11.04
CA VAL A 60 -14.23 9.64 10.18
C VAL A 60 -14.89 10.10 8.89
N GLU A 61 -15.89 10.97 8.95
CA GLU A 61 -16.57 11.48 7.75
C GLU A 61 -15.60 12.22 6.83
N THR A 62 -14.68 12.98 7.40
CA THR A 62 -13.63 13.64 6.61
C THR A 62 -12.69 12.64 5.96
N LEU A 63 -12.26 11.58 6.67
CA LEU A 63 -11.49 10.47 6.08
C LEU A 63 -12.30 9.71 5.02
N ARG A 64 -13.63 9.67 5.13
CA ARG A 64 -14.49 9.08 4.09
C ARG A 64 -14.48 9.88 2.79
N ALA A 65 -14.23 11.17 2.84
CA ALA A 65 -14.09 11.98 1.64
C ALA A 65 -12.76 11.80 0.89
N GLU A 66 -11.87 10.89 1.33
CA GLU A 66 -10.63 10.55 0.61
C GLU A 66 -10.96 10.08 -0.83
N GLY A 67 -10.39 10.79 -1.81
CA GLY A 67 -10.56 10.49 -3.23
C GLY A 67 -9.68 9.34 -3.72
N PRO A 68 -9.88 8.89 -4.98
CA PRO A 68 -9.00 7.90 -5.60
C PRO A 68 -7.56 8.42 -5.68
N ASP A 69 -6.59 7.51 -5.55
CA ASP A 69 -5.15 7.79 -5.64
C ASP A 69 -4.62 8.86 -4.65
N ARG A 70 -5.41 9.19 -3.62
CA ARG A 70 -5.02 10.07 -2.52
C ARG A 70 -4.85 9.27 -1.24
N ARG A 71 -4.00 9.77 -0.35
CA ARG A 71 -3.71 9.10 0.91
C ARG A 71 -3.82 10.07 2.07
N ASP A 72 -4.99 10.10 2.68
CA ASP A 72 -5.24 10.94 3.83
C ASP A 72 -4.65 10.31 5.10
N ILE A 73 -4.25 11.18 6.02
CA ILE A 73 -3.72 10.79 7.32
C ILE A 73 -4.38 11.64 8.39
N ALA A 74 -5.16 11.00 9.27
CA ALA A 74 -5.55 11.60 10.53
C ALA A 74 -4.36 11.52 11.49
N PHE A 75 -3.74 12.65 11.78
CA PHE A 75 -2.54 12.74 12.60
C PHE A 75 -2.85 13.35 13.97
N TYR A 76 -2.02 13.08 14.97
CA TYR A 76 -2.25 13.46 16.38
C TYR A 76 -3.51 12.86 17.01
N VAL A 77 -3.93 11.67 16.56
CA VAL A 77 -5.06 10.96 17.18
C VAL A 77 -4.68 10.55 18.60
N ARG A 78 -5.41 11.08 19.60
CA ARG A 78 -5.15 10.81 21.02
C ARG A 78 -5.79 9.51 21.52
N ASN A 79 -7.01 9.25 21.09
CA ASN A 79 -7.78 8.07 21.50
C ASN A 79 -8.02 7.16 20.28
N PRO A 80 -6.97 6.51 19.73
CA PRO A 80 -7.12 5.72 18.51
C PRO A 80 -8.13 4.58 18.69
N HIS A 81 -8.20 3.96 19.87
CA HIS A 81 -9.16 2.90 20.18
C HIS A 81 -10.63 3.36 20.06
N VAL A 82 -10.94 4.61 20.41
CA VAL A 82 -12.29 5.18 20.25
C VAL A 82 -12.59 5.44 18.78
N LEU A 83 -11.64 6.02 18.03
CA LEU A 83 -11.80 6.28 16.60
C LEU A 83 -11.94 4.98 15.78
N LEU A 84 -11.17 3.95 16.13
CA LEU A 84 -11.28 2.63 15.52
C LEU A 84 -12.64 1.99 15.82
N ALA A 85 -13.16 2.15 17.04
CA ALA A 85 -14.47 1.62 17.41
C ALA A 85 -15.62 2.28 16.65
N SER A 86 -15.49 3.57 16.25
CA SER A 86 -16.53 4.25 15.47
C SER A 86 -16.59 3.83 14.00
N ALA A 87 -15.50 3.30 13.44
CA ALA A 87 -15.44 2.89 12.03
C ALA A 87 -14.51 1.68 11.80
N PRO A 88 -14.76 0.52 12.46
CA PRO A 88 -13.81 -0.59 12.54
C PRO A 88 -13.49 -1.24 11.20
N GLN A 89 -14.38 -1.12 10.22
CA GLN A 89 -14.21 -1.67 8.87
C GLN A 89 -13.64 -0.67 7.88
N GLU A 90 -13.50 0.60 8.25
CA GLU A 90 -13.11 1.67 7.33
C GLU A 90 -11.73 2.26 7.66
N VAL A 91 -11.30 2.20 8.91
CA VAL A 91 -10.02 2.79 9.35
C VAL A 91 -9.15 1.77 10.08
N PHE A 92 -7.84 2.04 10.12
CA PHE A 92 -6.86 1.26 10.86
C PHE A 92 -5.81 2.18 11.51
N LEU A 93 -5.18 1.68 12.57
CA LEU A 93 -4.07 2.37 13.23
C LEU A 93 -2.82 2.27 12.36
N ASP A 94 -2.27 3.40 11.94
CA ASP A 94 -1.05 3.41 11.15
C ASP A 94 0.11 2.84 12.00
N PRO A 95 0.84 1.81 11.53
CA PRO A 95 1.90 1.17 12.29
C PRO A 95 3.21 1.98 12.23
N SER A 96 3.11 3.23 12.67
CA SER A 96 4.18 4.22 12.67
C SER A 96 4.51 4.70 14.09
N HIS A 97 5.70 5.26 14.22
CA HIS A 97 6.17 5.94 15.42
C HIS A 97 6.22 7.44 15.13
N THR A 98 5.77 8.23 16.10
CA THR A 98 5.89 9.68 16.04
C THR A 98 7.14 10.14 16.78
N TYR A 99 7.91 11.02 16.15
CA TYR A 99 9.13 11.60 16.68
C TYR A 99 9.03 13.12 16.67
N ARG A 100 9.59 13.77 17.69
CA ARG A 100 9.62 15.23 17.87
C ARG A 100 11.04 15.73 18.01
N LEU A 101 11.40 16.77 17.25
CA LEU A 101 12.59 17.57 17.44
C LEU A 101 12.22 18.90 18.12
N ASP A 102 12.86 19.22 19.24
CA ASP A 102 12.67 20.50 19.93
C ASP A 102 13.55 21.57 19.26
N LEU A 103 12.92 22.51 18.55
CA LEU A 103 13.62 23.53 17.77
C LEU A 103 14.23 24.61 18.66
N SER A 104 13.70 24.84 19.87
CA SER A 104 14.23 25.82 20.82
C SER A 104 15.64 25.45 21.34
N THR A 105 15.96 24.16 21.29
CA THR A 105 17.26 23.61 21.72
C THR A 105 18.11 23.10 20.56
N TYR A 106 17.61 23.19 19.32
CA TYR A 106 18.32 22.72 18.14
C TYR A 106 19.61 23.52 17.91
N ARG A 107 20.68 22.80 17.57
CA ARG A 107 21.99 23.37 17.25
C ARG A 107 22.31 23.04 15.80
N ALA A 108 22.47 24.08 14.98
CA ALA A 108 22.85 23.91 13.58
C ALA A 108 24.21 23.20 13.47
N SER A 109 24.30 22.27 12.51
CA SER A 109 25.54 21.56 12.22
C SER A 109 26.52 22.49 11.52
N ARG A 110 27.80 22.42 11.87
CA ARG A 110 28.88 23.11 11.11
C ARG A 110 29.27 22.35 9.83
N ARG A 111 28.82 21.10 9.68
CA ARG A 111 29.17 20.26 8.52
C ARG A 111 28.28 20.63 7.34
N GLN A 112 28.91 21.10 6.26
CA GLN A 112 28.22 21.38 5.01
C GLN A 112 28.06 20.11 4.15
N PRO A 113 26.94 19.98 3.42
CA PRO A 113 26.79 19.01 2.34
C PRO A 113 27.96 19.09 1.34
N ARG A 114 28.35 17.96 0.77
CA ARG A 114 29.36 17.89 -0.30
C ARG A 114 28.72 17.27 -1.53
N GLY A 115 28.89 17.93 -2.68
CA GLY A 115 28.39 17.44 -3.98
C GLY A 115 26.90 17.70 -4.24
N PHE A 116 26.18 18.36 -3.32
CA PHE A 116 24.81 18.80 -3.53
C PHE A 116 24.49 20.03 -2.67
N THR A 117 23.43 20.74 -3.02
CA THR A 117 22.89 21.87 -2.23
C THR A 117 21.42 21.62 -1.88
N VAL A 118 20.92 22.24 -0.80
CA VAL A 118 19.50 22.16 -0.44
C VAL A 118 18.86 23.54 -0.59
N ARG A 119 17.81 23.62 -1.40
CA ARG A 119 17.08 24.87 -1.70
C ARG A 119 15.57 24.65 -1.72
N ARG A 120 14.82 25.76 -1.80
CA ARG A 120 13.39 25.72 -2.11
C ARG A 120 13.17 25.17 -3.52
N LEU A 121 12.02 24.52 -3.73
CA LEU A 121 11.50 24.24 -5.06
C LEU A 121 11.30 25.56 -5.82
N THR A 122 11.82 25.68 -7.04
CA THR A 122 11.86 26.94 -7.80
C THR A 122 11.40 26.83 -9.25
N SER A 123 11.10 25.62 -9.73
CA SER A 123 10.59 25.41 -11.09
C SER A 123 9.55 24.28 -11.14
N GLU A 124 8.80 24.23 -12.23
CA GLU A 124 7.89 23.11 -12.52
C GLU A 124 8.68 21.81 -12.78
N ALA A 125 9.86 21.90 -13.40
CA ALA A 125 10.78 20.77 -13.57
C ALA A 125 11.23 20.17 -12.22
N ASP A 126 11.41 21.00 -11.18
CA ASP A 126 11.66 20.48 -9.83
C ASP A 126 10.46 19.67 -9.31
N ALA A 127 9.22 20.13 -9.59
CA ALA A 127 8.00 19.44 -9.16
C ALA A 127 7.82 18.08 -9.87
N GLU A 128 8.15 18.02 -11.16
CA GLU A 128 8.21 16.77 -11.92
C GLU A 128 9.27 15.83 -11.33
N ALA A 129 10.49 16.31 -11.10
CA ALA A 129 11.58 15.51 -10.53
C ALA A 129 11.26 14.99 -9.11
N VAL A 130 10.56 15.78 -8.30
CA VAL A 130 10.02 15.32 -7.00
C VAL A 130 9.09 14.11 -7.17
N ASN A 131 8.19 14.15 -8.15
CA ASN A 131 7.30 13.03 -8.44
C ASN A 131 8.01 11.80 -9.02
N GLU A 132 9.08 11.99 -9.79
CA GLU A 132 9.92 10.89 -10.23
C GLU A 132 10.55 10.17 -9.02
N ILE A 133 11.07 10.93 -8.04
CA ILE A 133 11.60 10.36 -6.80
C ILE A 133 10.49 9.63 -6.03
N TYR A 134 9.29 10.21 -5.92
CA TYR A 134 8.15 9.55 -5.28
C TYR A 134 7.79 8.22 -5.97
N ALA A 135 7.71 8.20 -7.30
CA ALA A 135 7.45 6.97 -8.05
C ALA A 135 8.52 5.90 -7.81
N LYS A 136 9.81 6.25 -7.90
CA LYS A 136 10.94 5.34 -7.62
C LYS A 136 10.89 4.78 -6.20
N ARG A 137 10.32 5.55 -5.24
CA ARG A 137 10.13 5.16 -3.84
C ARG A 137 8.76 4.53 -3.54
N ARG A 138 7.92 4.30 -4.55
CA ARG A 138 6.54 3.78 -4.42
C ARG A 138 5.68 4.63 -3.47
N MET A 139 5.88 5.93 -3.49
CA MET A 139 5.10 6.91 -2.75
C MET A 139 3.97 7.44 -3.63
N VAL A 140 2.87 7.86 -3.01
CA VAL A 140 1.80 8.57 -3.71
C VAL A 140 2.33 9.91 -4.20
N GLN A 141 2.09 10.19 -5.47
CA GLN A 141 2.57 11.40 -6.14
C GLN A 141 1.64 12.58 -5.84
N ALA A 142 2.17 13.81 -5.97
CA ALA A 142 1.39 15.03 -5.86
C ALA A 142 1.38 15.73 -7.23
N PRO A 143 0.25 16.22 -7.76
CA PRO A 143 0.24 16.86 -9.08
C PRO A 143 1.32 17.95 -9.20
N PRO A 144 2.15 17.98 -10.27
CA PRO A 144 3.20 18.99 -10.42
C PRO A 144 2.68 20.43 -10.27
N ASP A 145 1.52 20.72 -10.88
CA ASP A 145 0.82 22.01 -10.74
C ASP A 145 0.50 22.37 -9.29
N PHE A 146 0.16 21.39 -8.46
CA PHE A 146 -0.10 21.61 -7.04
C PHE A 146 1.17 22.05 -6.31
N LEU A 147 2.27 21.30 -6.49
CA LEU A 147 3.56 21.63 -5.89
C LEU A 147 4.07 23.00 -6.37
N TRP A 148 3.94 23.28 -7.67
CA TRP A 148 4.37 24.52 -8.28
C TRP A 148 3.56 25.74 -7.83
N SER A 149 2.22 25.62 -7.79
CA SER A 149 1.34 26.70 -7.33
C SER A 149 1.49 27.00 -5.84
N HIS A 150 1.83 26.00 -5.03
CA HIS A 150 2.02 26.12 -3.57
C HIS A 150 3.48 26.31 -3.15
N ARG A 151 4.42 26.53 -4.08
CA ARG A 151 5.86 26.70 -3.76
C ARG A 151 6.14 27.84 -2.77
N ASP A 152 5.33 28.90 -2.86
CA ASP A 152 5.42 30.14 -2.07
C ASP A 152 4.40 30.16 -0.91
N ASP A 153 3.71 29.03 -0.67
CA ASP A 153 2.81 28.88 0.48
C ASP A 153 3.60 29.06 1.79
N ARG A 154 2.96 29.73 2.75
CA ARG A 154 3.51 29.96 4.09
C ARG A 154 3.23 28.78 5.04
N THR A 155 2.30 27.92 4.66
CA THR A 155 1.91 26.70 5.37
C THR A 155 2.75 25.51 4.94
N LEU A 156 2.95 25.35 3.63
CA LEU A 156 3.73 24.27 3.03
C LEU A 156 5.12 24.74 2.60
N THR A 157 6.15 23.98 2.95
CA THR A 157 7.54 24.27 2.58
C THR A 157 8.13 23.09 1.82
N TYR A 158 8.40 23.27 0.53
CA TYR A 158 9.05 22.24 -0.29
C TYR A 158 10.54 22.56 -0.42
N LEU A 159 11.38 21.63 0.03
CA LEU A 159 12.82 21.70 -0.16
C LEU A 159 13.28 20.54 -1.04
N VAL A 160 14.20 20.84 -1.95
CA VAL A 160 14.85 19.86 -2.82
C VAL A 160 16.35 19.86 -2.58
N ALA A 161 16.97 18.70 -2.72
CA ALA A 161 18.41 18.54 -2.80
C ALA A 161 18.81 18.47 -4.28
N GLU A 162 19.67 19.38 -4.71
CA GLU A 162 20.16 19.47 -6.09
C GLU A 162 21.63 19.03 -6.15
N ASP A 163 21.91 18.06 -7.00
CA ASP A 163 23.26 17.60 -7.33
C ASP A 163 24.08 18.73 -7.97
N SER A 164 25.25 19.04 -7.40
CA SER A 164 26.05 20.18 -7.86
C SER A 164 26.77 19.98 -9.19
N ALA A 165 26.90 18.74 -9.67
CA ALA A 165 27.59 18.43 -10.93
C ALA A 165 26.61 18.36 -12.11
N THR A 166 25.40 17.86 -11.87
CA THR A 166 24.40 17.59 -12.91
C THR A 166 23.20 18.54 -12.89
N GLY A 167 22.96 19.24 -11.77
CA GLY A 167 21.75 20.04 -11.56
C GLY A 167 20.49 19.21 -11.31
N ALA A 168 20.61 17.88 -11.21
CA ALA A 168 19.47 17.01 -10.99
C ALA A 168 18.94 17.11 -9.56
N VAL A 169 17.61 17.08 -9.39
CA VAL A 169 16.99 16.92 -8.08
C VAL A 169 17.15 15.47 -7.63
N ILE A 170 17.82 15.27 -6.49
CA ILE A 170 18.20 13.96 -5.95
C ILE A 170 17.57 13.67 -4.57
N GLY A 171 16.77 14.59 -4.05
CA GLY A 171 16.03 14.39 -2.80
C GLY A 171 15.03 15.50 -2.55
N THR A 172 14.06 15.22 -1.68
CA THR A 172 12.96 16.13 -1.37
C THR A 172 12.47 15.96 0.05
N VAL A 173 11.90 17.02 0.61
CA VAL A 173 11.17 17.00 1.87
C VAL A 173 10.09 18.10 1.88
N THR A 174 8.94 17.78 2.46
CA THR A 174 7.83 18.71 2.68
C THR A 174 7.73 19.05 4.16
N GLY A 175 7.68 20.33 4.50
CA GLY A 175 7.36 20.82 5.82
C GLY A 175 5.96 21.42 5.90
N VAL A 176 5.36 21.32 7.07
CA VAL A 176 4.06 21.92 7.39
C VAL A 176 4.20 22.79 8.63
N ASN A 177 3.82 24.07 8.53
CA ASN A 177 3.76 25.01 9.64
C ASN A 177 2.38 24.93 10.32
N HIS A 178 2.32 24.44 11.56
CA HIS A 178 1.04 24.19 12.26
C HIS A 178 0.34 25.47 12.71
N ALA A 179 1.11 26.51 13.06
CA ALA A 179 0.55 27.81 13.40
C ALA A 179 -0.21 28.42 12.21
N ARG A 180 0.18 28.11 10.97
CA ARG A 180 -0.55 28.54 9.75
C ARG A 180 -1.65 27.57 9.35
N ALA A 181 -1.42 26.27 9.53
CA ALA A 181 -2.35 25.23 9.11
C ALA A 181 -3.64 25.24 9.94
N PHE A 182 -3.53 25.40 11.27
CA PHE A 182 -4.67 25.28 12.17
C PHE A 182 -4.61 26.21 13.40
N ASP A 183 -3.82 27.28 13.32
CA ASP A 183 -3.68 28.24 14.42
C ASP A 183 -3.19 27.55 15.70
N ASP A 184 -2.19 26.67 15.56
CA ASP A 184 -1.64 25.86 16.65
C ASP A 184 -1.11 26.71 17.82
N PRO A 185 -1.69 26.60 19.02
CA PRO A 185 -1.23 27.34 20.20
C PRO A 185 0.17 26.93 20.67
N GLU A 186 0.66 25.74 20.27
CA GLU A 186 2.03 25.32 20.58
C GLU A 186 3.06 25.79 19.55
N CYS A 187 2.62 26.45 18.47
CA CYS A 187 3.46 26.89 17.35
C CYS A 187 4.35 25.76 16.79
N GLY A 188 3.77 24.58 16.59
CA GLY A 188 4.44 23.39 16.08
C GLY A 188 4.71 23.41 14.58
N SER A 189 5.38 22.35 14.13
CA SER A 189 5.55 22.03 12.72
C SER A 189 5.71 20.52 12.52
N SER A 190 5.64 20.06 11.28
CA SER A 190 5.91 18.66 10.95
C SER A 190 6.60 18.49 9.61
N LEU A 191 7.36 17.40 9.48
CA LEU A 191 8.04 16.96 8.27
C LEU A 191 7.30 15.76 7.66
N TRP A 192 7.16 15.79 6.33
CA TRP A 192 6.49 14.79 5.50
C TRP A 192 7.29 14.56 4.21
N CYS A 193 7.01 13.42 3.57
CA CYS A 193 7.56 13.06 2.25
C CYS A 193 9.08 13.21 2.10
N LEU A 194 9.85 12.89 3.15
CA LEU A 194 11.31 12.81 3.05
C LEU A 194 11.69 11.65 2.13
N ALA A 195 12.25 11.95 0.97
CA ALA A 195 12.69 10.97 0.00
C ALA A 195 14.02 11.37 -0.64
N VAL A 196 14.82 10.35 -0.98
CA VAL A 196 16.10 10.50 -1.68
C VAL A 196 16.04 9.62 -2.92
N ASP A 197 16.54 10.07 -4.06
CA ASP A 197 16.59 9.24 -5.26
C ASP A 197 17.41 7.97 -4.96
N PRO A 198 16.90 6.75 -5.24
CA PRO A 198 17.66 5.51 -5.06
C PRO A 198 19.00 5.45 -5.80
N GLN A 199 19.17 6.24 -6.87
CA GLN A 199 20.39 6.32 -7.67
C GLN A 199 21.35 7.41 -7.18
N ALA A 200 20.95 8.24 -6.21
CA ALA A 200 21.83 9.27 -5.65
C ALA A 200 23.02 8.63 -4.92
N THR A 201 24.23 9.07 -5.25
CA THR A 201 25.47 8.52 -4.69
C THR A 201 26.01 9.36 -3.52
N GLN A 202 25.50 10.58 -3.34
CA GLN A 202 25.97 11.53 -2.34
C GLN A 202 25.50 11.12 -0.94
N PRO A 203 26.41 11.02 0.04
CA PRO A 203 26.01 10.68 1.40
C PRO A 203 25.34 11.85 2.11
N GLY A 204 24.35 11.54 2.94
CA GLY A 204 23.77 12.51 3.88
C GLY A 204 22.70 13.45 3.30
N ILE A 205 22.15 13.17 2.11
CA ILE A 205 21.06 13.94 1.50
C ILE A 205 19.87 14.08 2.45
N GLY A 206 19.37 12.96 2.97
CA GLY A 206 18.24 12.96 3.92
C GLY A 206 18.53 13.74 5.20
N GLU A 207 19.75 13.63 5.74
CA GLU A 207 20.17 14.41 6.92
C GLU A 207 20.15 15.91 6.63
N ALA A 208 20.71 16.33 5.49
CA ALA A 208 20.78 17.73 5.10
C ALA A 208 19.39 18.34 4.87
N LEU A 209 18.47 17.59 4.24
CA LEU A 209 17.08 18.01 4.02
C LEU A 209 16.36 18.26 5.35
N VAL A 210 16.43 17.31 6.29
CA VAL A 210 15.79 17.43 7.62
C VAL A 210 16.36 18.62 8.39
N ARG A 211 17.69 18.77 8.40
CA ARG A 211 18.36 19.89 9.10
C ARG A 211 17.97 21.23 8.51
N ARG A 212 17.98 21.35 7.18
CA ARG A 212 17.61 22.59 6.49
C ARG A 212 16.16 22.98 6.79
N LEU A 213 15.26 22.01 6.86
CA LEU A 213 13.88 22.25 7.23
C LEU A 213 13.73 22.67 8.70
N ALA A 214 14.42 21.98 9.62
CA ALA A 214 14.44 22.35 11.04
C ALA A 214 14.96 23.78 11.24
N GLU A 215 16.03 24.16 10.54
CA GLU A 215 16.61 25.50 10.56
C GLU A 215 15.62 26.54 10.00
N HIS A 216 14.95 26.22 8.90
CA HIS A 216 13.91 27.08 8.34
C HIS A 216 12.80 27.35 9.35
N PHE A 217 12.26 26.31 9.99
CA PHE A 217 11.20 26.46 10.99
C PHE A 217 11.66 27.13 12.28
N ALA A 218 12.91 26.92 12.71
CA ALA A 218 13.49 27.65 13.82
C ALA A 218 13.55 29.16 13.53
N THR A 219 13.90 29.58 12.31
CA THR A 219 13.88 31.02 11.94
C THR A 219 12.48 31.62 11.92
N GLN A 220 11.45 30.79 11.76
CA GLN A 220 10.04 31.22 11.86
C GLN A 220 9.52 31.25 13.31
N GLY A 221 10.36 30.90 14.30
CA GLY A 221 9.97 30.87 15.71
C GLY A 221 9.09 29.68 16.09
N LEU A 222 9.06 28.62 15.29
CA LEU A 222 8.30 27.41 15.61
C LEU A 222 8.99 26.61 16.73
N ALA A 223 8.20 26.01 17.62
CA ALA A 223 8.68 25.40 18.85
C ALA A 223 9.29 24.00 18.64
N TYR A 224 8.71 23.20 17.75
CA TYR A 224 9.14 21.83 17.47
C TYR A 224 8.83 21.41 16.04
N MET A 225 9.45 20.32 15.59
CA MET A 225 9.15 19.65 14.33
C MET A 225 8.89 18.16 14.56
N ASP A 226 7.68 17.71 14.23
CA ASP A 226 7.27 16.32 14.35
C ASP A 226 7.37 15.56 13.03
N LEU A 227 7.40 14.24 13.10
CA LEU A 227 7.26 13.36 11.94
C LEU A 227 6.65 12.03 12.35
N SER A 228 6.09 11.33 11.37
CA SER A 228 5.70 9.93 11.48
C SER A 228 6.61 9.06 10.61
N VAL A 229 7.06 7.93 11.15
CA VAL A 229 7.91 6.96 10.44
C VAL A 229 7.42 5.54 10.71
N MET A 230 7.35 4.70 9.68
CA MET A 230 7.01 3.29 9.83
C MET A 230 7.91 2.61 10.87
N HIS A 231 7.32 1.83 11.77
CA HIS A 231 8.04 1.24 12.92
C HIS A 231 9.19 0.30 12.52
N ASP A 232 9.15 -0.26 11.32
CA ASP A 232 10.13 -1.18 10.75
C ASP A 232 11.22 -0.46 9.91
N ASN A 233 11.10 0.85 9.67
CA ASN A 233 12.09 1.63 8.93
C ASN A 233 13.29 2.02 9.82
N ARG A 234 14.12 1.03 10.13
CA ARG A 234 15.29 1.16 11.02
C ARG A 234 16.27 2.24 10.57
N GLN A 235 16.47 2.40 9.25
CA GLN A 235 17.40 3.39 8.69
C GLN A 235 16.94 4.82 8.97
N ALA A 236 15.65 5.11 8.73
CA ALA A 236 15.08 6.43 9.00
C ALA A 236 15.03 6.71 10.50
N ILE A 237 14.64 5.73 11.32
CA ILE A 237 14.63 5.85 12.78
C ILE A 237 16.02 6.23 13.30
N ALA A 238 17.08 5.52 12.87
CA ALA A 238 18.45 5.83 13.27
C ALA A 238 18.89 7.23 12.83
N LEU A 239 18.47 7.70 11.66
CA LEU A 239 18.71 9.07 11.20
C LEU A 239 18.05 10.09 12.15
N TYR A 240 16.78 9.90 12.49
CA TYR A 240 16.04 10.84 13.35
C TYR A 240 16.60 10.88 14.77
N GLU A 241 16.93 9.73 15.35
CA GLU A 241 17.56 9.65 16.68
C GLU A 241 18.93 10.35 16.69
N LYS A 242 19.75 10.15 15.66
CA LYS A 242 21.03 10.87 15.48
C LYS A 242 20.83 12.38 15.38
N LEU A 243 19.73 12.83 14.78
CA LEU A 243 19.38 14.24 14.65
C LEU A 243 18.80 14.86 15.95
N GLY A 244 18.63 14.06 17.00
CA GLY A 244 18.11 14.53 18.29
C GLY A 244 16.59 14.51 18.38
N PHE A 245 15.90 13.88 17.43
CA PHE A 245 14.48 13.60 17.59
C PHE A 245 14.29 12.58 18.72
N ARG A 246 13.19 12.74 19.45
CA ARG A 246 12.77 11.79 20.48
C ARG A 246 11.35 11.32 20.23
N ARG A 247 11.07 10.10 20.64
CA ARG A 247 9.74 9.50 20.47
C ARG A 247 8.69 10.22 21.32
N VAL A 248 7.53 10.47 20.72
CA VAL A 248 6.32 10.97 21.37
C VAL A 248 5.13 10.06 21.05
N HIS A 249 4.08 10.10 21.86
CA HIS A 249 2.98 9.12 21.79
C HIS A 249 1.76 9.68 21.09
N PHE A 250 1.94 10.07 19.83
CA PHE A 250 0.84 10.43 18.93
C PHE A 250 0.66 9.35 17.88
N PHE A 251 -0.58 9.16 17.45
CA PHE A 251 -0.94 8.11 16.52
C PHE A 251 -1.47 8.69 15.20
N GLY A 252 -1.11 8.02 14.11
CA GLY A 252 -1.75 8.21 12.81
C GLY A 252 -2.88 7.19 12.64
N VAL A 253 -3.98 7.60 12.03
CA VAL A 253 -5.05 6.72 11.56
C VAL A 253 -5.28 6.98 10.09
N LYS A 254 -5.46 5.90 9.33
CA LYS A 254 -5.64 5.94 7.88
C LYS A 254 -6.86 5.11 7.48
N ARG A 255 -7.39 5.38 6.30
CA ARG A 255 -8.47 4.61 5.69
C ARG A 255 -7.95 3.27 5.17
N LYS A 256 -8.73 2.21 5.37
CA LYS A 256 -8.56 0.93 4.69
C LYS A 256 -8.92 1.13 3.22
N ASN A 257 -7.90 1.23 2.38
CA ASN A 257 -8.01 1.46 0.94
C ASN A 257 -6.95 0.61 0.21
N PRO A 258 -7.00 0.49 -1.13
CA PRO A 258 -6.00 -0.29 -1.88
C PRO A 258 -4.56 0.17 -1.68
N ILE A 259 -4.32 1.48 -1.51
CA ILE A 259 -2.97 2.05 -1.31
C ILE A 259 -2.36 1.57 0.02
N ASN A 260 -3.18 1.42 1.06
CA ASN A 260 -2.77 1.03 2.40
C ASN A 260 -2.92 -0.48 2.65
N GLU A 261 -3.32 -1.28 1.67
CA GLU A 261 -3.68 -2.70 1.81
C GLU A 261 -2.66 -3.51 2.62
N VAL A 262 -1.38 -3.38 2.26
CA VAL A 262 -0.26 -4.07 2.90
C VAL A 262 -0.18 -3.77 4.41
N LEU A 263 -0.66 -2.61 4.85
CA LEU A 263 -0.55 -2.15 6.24
C LEU A 263 -1.63 -2.72 7.16
N PHE A 264 -2.77 -3.17 6.62
CA PHE A 264 -3.89 -3.64 7.43
C PHE A 264 -4.34 -5.07 7.14
N VAL A 265 -3.90 -5.67 6.02
CA VAL A 265 -4.15 -7.08 5.70
C VAL A 265 -3.14 -8.00 6.39
N GLY A 266 -1.88 -7.56 6.51
CA GLY A 266 -0.79 -8.37 7.07
C GLY A 266 -0.16 -9.34 6.04
N PRO A 267 0.81 -10.17 6.45
CA PRO A 267 1.47 -11.14 5.58
C PRO A 267 0.50 -12.24 5.13
N THR A 268 0.70 -12.77 3.93
CA THR A 268 -0.23 -13.72 3.30
C THR A 268 0.47 -14.99 2.83
N ASP A 269 -0.09 -16.15 3.16
CA ASP A 269 0.42 -17.49 2.79
C ASP A 269 -0.25 -18.02 1.50
N ASP A 270 -0.59 -17.15 0.58
CA ASP A 270 -1.49 -17.43 -0.55
C ASP A 270 -0.85 -17.29 -1.94
N LEU A 271 0.48 -17.20 -1.98
CA LEU A 271 1.26 -17.11 -3.22
C LEU A 271 0.99 -18.29 -4.16
N ASP A 272 0.68 -19.46 -3.59
CA ASP A 272 0.42 -20.70 -4.32
C ASP A 272 -1.04 -20.83 -4.79
N LEU A 273 -1.93 -19.91 -4.43
CA LEU A 273 -3.30 -19.92 -4.97
C LEU A 273 -3.30 -19.60 -6.45
N ASN A 274 -4.19 -20.26 -7.19
CA ASN A 274 -4.51 -19.86 -8.55
C ASN A 274 -5.09 -18.42 -8.58
N PRO A 275 -4.97 -17.70 -9.72
CA PRO A 275 -5.37 -16.31 -9.80
C PRO A 275 -6.83 -16.03 -9.42
N TYR A 276 -7.75 -16.96 -9.70
CA TYR A 276 -9.18 -16.78 -9.38
C TYR A 276 -9.43 -16.81 -7.88
N ALA A 277 -8.84 -17.79 -7.18
CA ALA A 277 -8.91 -17.89 -5.73
C ALA A 277 -8.23 -16.67 -5.07
N ARG A 278 -7.06 -16.26 -5.56
CA ARG A 278 -6.31 -15.12 -5.00
C ARG A 278 -7.09 -13.81 -5.09
N ILE A 279 -7.72 -13.50 -6.22
CA ILE A 279 -8.56 -12.29 -6.36
C ILE A 279 -9.68 -12.24 -5.30
N ILE A 280 -10.33 -13.38 -5.03
CA ILE A 280 -11.40 -13.46 -4.02
C ILE A 280 -10.84 -13.31 -2.61
N VAL A 281 -9.69 -13.95 -2.34
CA VAL A 281 -9.01 -13.90 -1.04
C VAL A 281 -8.50 -12.49 -0.73
N ASP A 282 -7.87 -11.81 -1.68
CA ASP A 282 -7.40 -10.42 -1.56
C ASP A 282 -8.58 -9.49 -1.25
N GLU A 283 -9.66 -9.61 -2.03
CA GLU A 283 -10.86 -8.79 -1.83
C GLU A 283 -11.57 -9.07 -0.50
N ALA A 284 -11.60 -10.33 -0.06
CA ALA A 284 -12.12 -10.70 1.25
C ALA A 284 -11.33 -10.02 2.37
N ARG A 285 -10.00 -10.11 2.33
CA ARG A 285 -9.12 -9.48 3.32
C ARG A 285 -9.26 -7.96 3.35
N ARG A 286 -9.38 -7.31 2.19
CA ARG A 286 -9.66 -5.86 2.09
C ARG A 286 -10.92 -5.45 2.84
N ARG A 287 -11.93 -6.32 2.86
CA ARG A 287 -13.22 -6.12 3.55
C ARG A 287 -13.20 -6.58 5.01
N GLY A 288 -12.04 -7.00 5.53
CA GLY A 288 -11.91 -7.56 6.88
C GLY A 288 -12.50 -8.96 7.03
N ILE A 289 -12.84 -9.63 5.91
CA ILE A 289 -13.32 -11.02 5.93
C ILE A 289 -12.09 -11.90 6.15
N HIS A 290 -12.15 -12.73 7.18
CA HIS A 290 -11.06 -13.63 7.51
C HIS A 290 -10.96 -14.75 6.47
N THR A 291 -9.73 -15.05 6.05
CA THR A 291 -9.43 -16.05 5.03
C THR A 291 -8.53 -17.12 5.60
N ASP A 292 -8.91 -18.39 5.44
CA ASP A 292 -8.15 -19.56 5.87
C ASP A 292 -7.89 -20.44 4.65
N ILE A 293 -6.61 -20.60 4.26
CA ILE A 293 -6.23 -21.38 3.09
C ILE A 293 -6.18 -22.85 3.48
N ILE A 294 -7.10 -23.66 2.92
CA ILE A 294 -7.24 -25.08 3.28
C ILE A 294 -6.31 -25.94 2.41
N ASP A 295 -6.29 -25.67 1.11
CA ASP A 295 -5.45 -26.36 0.13
C ASP A 295 -5.20 -25.42 -1.05
N ALA A 296 -3.97 -24.88 -1.13
CA ALA A 296 -3.63 -23.91 -2.15
C ALA A 296 -3.59 -24.53 -3.56
N GLU A 297 -3.05 -25.75 -3.68
CA GLU A 297 -2.94 -26.48 -4.96
C GLU A 297 -4.33 -26.81 -5.52
N GLY A 298 -5.25 -27.26 -4.64
CA GLY A 298 -6.65 -27.50 -5.00
C GLY A 298 -7.51 -26.24 -5.14
N GLY A 299 -6.97 -25.07 -4.78
CA GLY A 299 -7.67 -23.79 -4.77
C GLY A 299 -8.76 -23.68 -3.70
N LEU A 300 -8.68 -24.43 -2.61
CA LEU A 300 -9.65 -24.42 -1.51
C LEU A 300 -9.27 -23.42 -0.41
N PHE A 301 -10.24 -22.60 -0.02
CA PHE A 301 -10.11 -21.64 1.06
C PHE A 301 -11.45 -21.46 1.78
N ARG A 302 -11.41 -20.91 2.99
CA ARG A 302 -12.59 -20.56 3.79
C ARG A 302 -12.64 -19.06 4.01
N LEU A 303 -13.81 -18.47 3.77
CA LEU A 303 -14.12 -17.09 4.11
C LEU A 303 -14.96 -17.08 5.39
N SER A 304 -14.59 -16.25 6.38
CA SER A 304 -15.26 -16.17 7.68
C SER A 304 -15.57 -14.71 8.07
N TRP A 305 -16.81 -14.45 8.44
CA TRP A 305 -17.27 -13.13 8.87
C TRP A 305 -18.43 -13.23 9.87
N GLY A 306 -18.33 -12.52 11.01
CA GLY A 306 -19.43 -12.44 11.98
C GLY A 306 -19.95 -13.79 12.47
N GLY A 307 -19.06 -14.76 12.67
CA GLY A 307 -19.40 -16.12 13.11
C GLY A 307 -19.95 -17.05 12.01
N ARG A 308 -20.11 -16.56 10.78
CA ARG A 308 -20.45 -17.38 9.61
C ARG A 308 -19.19 -17.70 8.83
N SER A 309 -19.16 -18.89 8.24
CA SER A 309 -18.09 -19.28 7.33
C SER A 309 -18.66 -19.93 6.09
N VAL A 310 -18.01 -19.73 4.95
CA VAL A 310 -18.29 -20.44 3.70
C VAL A 310 -16.98 -21.00 3.15
N ARG A 311 -16.97 -22.28 2.77
CA ARG A 311 -15.85 -22.86 2.04
C ARG A 311 -15.99 -22.60 0.55
N CYS A 312 -14.88 -22.25 -0.07
CA CYS A 312 -14.77 -21.96 -1.48
C CYS A 312 -13.72 -22.86 -2.13
N ARG A 313 -13.92 -23.14 -3.42
CA ARG A 313 -12.94 -23.73 -4.31
C ARG A 313 -12.88 -22.87 -5.56
N GLU A 314 -11.81 -22.12 -5.74
CA GLU A 314 -11.75 -21.04 -6.74
C GLU A 314 -12.96 -20.10 -6.59
N SER A 315 -13.75 -19.91 -7.66
CA SER A 315 -14.97 -19.11 -7.66
C SER A 315 -16.23 -19.87 -7.21
N LEU A 316 -16.12 -21.17 -6.92
CA LEU A 316 -17.22 -21.97 -6.38
C LEU A 316 -17.29 -21.83 -4.86
N SER A 317 -18.48 -22.01 -4.30
CA SER A 317 -18.71 -22.15 -2.87
C SER A 317 -19.40 -23.48 -2.54
N GLU A 318 -19.38 -23.89 -1.28
CA GLU A 318 -20.10 -25.07 -0.78
C GLU A 318 -21.63 -24.99 -0.97
N LEU A 319 -22.16 -23.83 -1.38
CA LEU A 319 -23.55 -23.65 -1.81
C LEU A 319 -23.81 -24.18 -3.23
N THR A 320 -22.75 -24.45 -4.00
CA THR A 320 -22.86 -25.08 -5.32
C THR A 320 -23.16 -26.56 -5.13
N SER A 321 -24.36 -26.99 -5.52
CA SER A 321 -24.76 -28.39 -5.33
C SER A 321 -23.94 -29.35 -6.20
N ALA A 322 -23.79 -30.58 -5.72
CA ALA A 322 -23.17 -31.65 -6.52
C ALA A 322 -23.90 -31.88 -7.86
N VAL A 323 -25.21 -31.61 -7.92
CA VAL A 323 -26.00 -31.67 -9.16
C VAL A 323 -25.57 -30.57 -10.14
N ALA A 324 -25.44 -29.33 -9.68
CA ALA A 324 -24.98 -28.22 -10.52
C ALA A 324 -23.57 -28.48 -11.06
N LEU A 325 -22.65 -28.91 -10.19
CA LEU A 325 -21.29 -29.27 -10.60
C LEU A 325 -21.29 -30.40 -11.64
N SER A 326 -22.12 -31.44 -11.45
CA SER A 326 -22.24 -32.56 -12.39
C SER A 326 -22.78 -32.13 -13.76
N ILE A 327 -23.72 -31.19 -13.78
CA ILE A 327 -24.27 -30.62 -15.02
C ILE A 327 -23.19 -29.83 -15.76
N CYS A 328 -22.35 -29.06 -15.05
CA CYS A 328 -21.31 -28.23 -15.64
C CYS A 328 -20.09 -29.05 -16.12
N ASP A 329 -19.68 -30.09 -15.39
CA ASP A 329 -18.54 -30.94 -15.78
C ASP A 329 -18.83 -31.72 -17.08
N ASP A 330 -20.07 -32.19 -17.28
CA ASP A 330 -20.45 -32.92 -18.49
C ASP A 330 -21.07 -32.01 -19.57
N LYS A 331 -20.24 -31.60 -20.53
CA LYS A 331 -20.63 -30.72 -21.65
C LYS A 331 -21.81 -31.26 -22.46
N ARG A 332 -22.04 -32.58 -22.48
CA ARG A 332 -23.19 -33.19 -23.18
C ARG A 332 -24.47 -32.92 -22.39
N MET A 333 -24.42 -33.10 -21.07
CA MET A 333 -25.54 -32.82 -20.18
C MET A 333 -25.84 -31.32 -20.16
N THR A 334 -24.83 -30.45 -20.00
CA THR A 334 -24.99 -28.99 -20.07
C THR A 334 -25.71 -28.60 -21.35
N ARG A 335 -25.23 -29.09 -22.50
CA ARG A 335 -25.80 -28.77 -23.81
C ARG A 335 -27.27 -29.15 -23.90
N ARG A 336 -27.66 -30.38 -23.51
CA ARG A 336 -29.07 -30.82 -23.54
C ARG A 336 -29.97 -29.93 -22.69
N ILE A 337 -29.51 -29.56 -21.50
CA ILE A 337 -30.29 -28.74 -20.55
C ILE A 337 -30.47 -27.32 -21.09
N VAL A 338 -29.41 -26.67 -21.58
CA VAL A 338 -29.52 -25.29 -22.09
C VAL A 338 -30.24 -25.23 -23.45
N GLU A 339 -30.08 -26.24 -24.31
CA GLU A 339 -30.83 -26.38 -25.57
C GLU A 339 -32.33 -26.54 -25.31
N ALA A 340 -32.70 -27.39 -24.35
CA ALA A 340 -34.10 -27.54 -23.91
C ALA A 340 -34.67 -26.25 -23.31
N ALA A 341 -33.83 -25.41 -22.69
CA ALA A 341 -34.19 -24.08 -22.20
C ALA A 341 -34.24 -23.00 -23.31
N GLY A 342 -34.05 -23.36 -24.58
CA GLY A 342 -34.13 -22.43 -25.72
C GLY A 342 -32.82 -21.69 -26.04
N VAL A 343 -31.71 -22.03 -25.38
CA VAL A 343 -30.41 -21.45 -25.71
C VAL A 343 -29.91 -22.00 -27.03
N ARG A 344 -29.53 -21.11 -27.96
CA ARG A 344 -28.90 -21.50 -29.23
C ARG A 344 -27.53 -22.11 -28.95
N VAL A 345 -27.42 -23.43 -29.12
CA VAL A 345 -26.16 -24.17 -28.93
C VAL A 345 -25.51 -24.55 -30.26
N PRO A 346 -24.17 -24.64 -30.34
CA PRO A 346 -23.50 -25.18 -31.51
C PRO A 346 -23.95 -26.61 -31.85
N ARG A 347 -23.94 -26.92 -33.15
CA ARG A 347 -24.25 -28.27 -33.64
C ARG A 347 -23.21 -29.26 -33.13
N ARG A 348 -23.68 -30.35 -32.49
CA ARG A 348 -22.82 -31.47 -32.14
C ARG A 348 -22.54 -32.31 -33.39
N ILE A 349 -21.29 -32.70 -33.56
CA ILE A 349 -20.86 -33.71 -34.53
C ILE A 349 -20.45 -34.92 -33.71
N ASP A 350 -20.81 -36.12 -34.19
CA ASP A 350 -20.37 -37.33 -33.52
C ASP A 350 -18.87 -37.54 -33.75
N ALA A 351 -18.13 -37.81 -32.67
CA ALA A 351 -16.68 -37.96 -32.75
C ALA A 351 -16.30 -39.29 -33.41
N ASP A 352 -17.20 -40.27 -33.39
CA ASP A 352 -17.00 -41.62 -33.92
C ASP A 352 -17.47 -41.77 -35.38
N ASP A 353 -17.91 -40.67 -36.02
CA ASP A 353 -18.30 -40.65 -37.44
C ASP A 353 -17.33 -39.79 -38.29
N PRO A 354 -16.30 -40.40 -38.89
CA PRO A 354 -15.35 -39.71 -39.76
C PRO A 354 -16.00 -39.01 -40.97
N LYS A 355 -17.12 -39.54 -41.49
CA LYS A 355 -17.82 -38.93 -42.64
C LYS A 355 -18.51 -37.65 -42.22
N ALA A 356 -19.21 -37.67 -41.08
CA ALA A 356 -19.84 -36.48 -40.51
C ALA A 356 -18.80 -35.39 -40.18
N ILE A 357 -17.65 -35.76 -39.62
CA ILE A 357 -16.55 -34.84 -39.34
C ILE A 357 -16.03 -34.19 -40.63
N LYS A 358 -15.76 -35.00 -41.68
CA LYS A 358 -15.26 -34.49 -42.97
C LYS A 358 -16.26 -33.54 -43.65
N ALA A 359 -17.55 -33.89 -43.63
CA ALA A 359 -18.60 -33.04 -44.18
C ALA A 359 -18.73 -31.71 -43.41
N ALA A 360 -18.68 -31.77 -42.09
CA ALA A 360 -18.76 -30.58 -41.25
C ALA A 360 -17.54 -29.67 -41.42
N LEU A 361 -16.33 -30.23 -41.53
CA LEU A 361 -15.12 -29.47 -41.79
C LEU A 361 -15.18 -28.76 -43.15
N LYS A 362 -15.65 -29.45 -44.20
CA LYS A 362 -15.86 -28.83 -45.52
C LYS A 362 -16.87 -27.68 -45.47
N ARG A 363 -17.94 -27.82 -44.67
CA ARG A 363 -19.00 -26.81 -44.56
C ARG A 363 -18.60 -25.60 -43.72
N HIS A 364 -17.89 -25.81 -42.62
CA HIS A 364 -17.65 -24.80 -41.60
C HIS A 364 -16.20 -24.27 -41.58
N GLY A 365 -15.28 -24.87 -42.33
CA GLY A 365 -13.88 -24.47 -42.44
C GLY A 365 -13.01 -24.86 -41.24
N ALA A 366 -13.55 -24.83 -40.02
CA ALA A 366 -12.87 -25.24 -38.80
C ALA A 366 -13.81 -25.97 -37.84
N LEU A 367 -13.25 -26.86 -37.01
CA LEU A 367 -13.96 -27.59 -35.97
C LEU A 367 -13.19 -27.45 -34.64
N VAL A 368 -13.92 -27.44 -33.53
CA VAL A 368 -13.35 -27.44 -32.19
C VAL A 368 -13.65 -28.76 -31.51
N VAL A 369 -12.62 -29.47 -31.06
CA VAL A 369 -12.75 -30.71 -30.29
C VAL A 369 -12.57 -30.40 -28.81
N LYS A 370 -13.53 -30.80 -27.98
CA LYS A 370 -13.44 -30.69 -26.51
C LYS A 370 -13.77 -32.05 -25.89
N PRO A 371 -13.05 -32.49 -24.85
CA PRO A 371 -13.46 -33.66 -24.09
C PRO A 371 -14.83 -33.42 -23.45
N ALA A 372 -15.62 -34.48 -23.35
CA ALA A 372 -16.97 -34.41 -22.80
C ALA A 372 -16.98 -33.99 -21.33
N ARG A 373 -15.95 -34.39 -20.58
CA ARG A 373 -15.71 -34.00 -19.18
C ARG A 373 -14.34 -33.35 -19.02
N GLY A 374 -14.20 -32.54 -17.98
CA GLY A 374 -12.95 -31.91 -17.60
C GLY A 374 -12.90 -30.40 -17.84
N GLU A 375 -12.10 -29.78 -16.98
CA GLU A 375 -11.94 -28.35 -16.79
C GLU A 375 -10.63 -27.80 -17.37
N GLN A 376 -10.60 -26.48 -17.61
CA GLN A 376 -9.40 -25.68 -17.86
C GLN A 376 -8.43 -26.20 -18.96
N GLY A 377 -8.95 -26.91 -19.96
CA GLY A 377 -8.11 -27.43 -21.07
C GLY A 377 -7.19 -28.60 -20.66
N THR A 378 -7.39 -29.19 -19.48
CA THR A 378 -6.57 -30.31 -19.00
C THR A 378 -6.98 -31.60 -19.71
N TRP A 379 -6.51 -31.83 -20.93
CA TRP A 379 -6.66 -33.14 -21.59
C TRP A 379 -5.54 -34.08 -21.12
N ARG A 380 -5.76 -34.81 -20.02
CA ARG A 380 -4.86 -35.94 -19.73
C ARG A 380 -5.03 -36.98 -20.83
N ARG A 381 -4.01 -37.16 -21.66
CA ARG A 381 -3.88 -38.30 -22.59
C ARG A 381 -3.91 -39.56 -21.72
N ARG A 382 -5.04 -40.27 -21.65
CA ARG A 382 -5.08 -41.60 -21.04
C ARG A 382 -4.05 -42.45 -21.79
N ARG A 383 -2.93 -42.81 -21.14
CA ARG A 383 -2.14 -43.96 -21.59
C ARG A 383 -3.03 -45.19 -21.34
N PRO A 384 -3.23 -46.08 -22.31
CA PRO A 384 -3.97 -47.31 -22.05
C PRO A 384 -3.20 -48.13 -21.01
N ASP A 385 -3.93 -48.62 -20.00
CA ASP A 385 -3.41 -49.53 -18.99
C ASP A 385 -2.71 -50.71 -19.67
N ARG A 386 -1.42 -50.86 -19.43
CA ARG A 386 -0.75 -52.14 -19.70
C ARG A 386 -1.15 -53.07 -18.57
N HIS A 387 -1.90 -54.11 -18.93
CA HIS A 387 -1.99 -55.33 -18.13
C HIS A 387 -0.59 -55.78 -17.73
N GLU A 388 -0.25 -55.68 -16.45
CA GLU A 388 0.91 -56.36 -15.87
C GLU A 388 0.51 -57.80 -15.54
N GLY A 389 1.13 -58.73 -16.26
CA GLY A 389 1.11 -60.15 -15.97
C GLY A 389 2.16 -60.86 -16.82
N GLY A 390 3.33 -61.16 -16.23
CA GLY A 390 4.28 -62.13 -16.82
C GLY A 390 5.72 -61.66 -16.86
N ARG A 391 6.55 -62.28 -16.01
CA ARG A 391 8.00 -62.10 -15.82
C ARG A 391 8.83 -62.49 -17.07
N GLY A 392 9.99 -61.84 -17.26
CA GLY A 392 11.12 -62.45 -17.99
C GLY A 392 12.17 -61.52 -18.60
N GLY A 393 13.28 -61.29 -17.91
CA GLY A 393 14.64 -61.16 -18.49
C GLY A 393 15.11 -59.79 -19.07
N PRO A 394 16.40 -59.42 -18.94
CA PRO A 394 16.91 -58.10 -19.31
C PRO A 394 17.39 -58.08 -20.77
N GLY A 395 17.03 -57.02 -21.52
CA GLY A 395 17.41 -56.88 -22.92
C GLY A 395 17.42 -55.42 -23.37
N ARG A 396 18.58 -55.00 -23.88
CA ARG A 396 18.98 -53.67 -24.38
C ARG A 396 18.06 -53.13 -25.50
N GLY A 397 18.01 -51.79 -25.61
CA GLY A 397 18.18 -51.12 -26.91
C GLY A 397 17.02 -50.26 -27.44
N ALA A 398 17.44 -49.12 -28.01
CA ALA A 398 16.79 -48.28 -29.01
C ALA A 398 15.84 -47.16 -28.53
N GLU A 399 16.47 -46.05 -28.14
CA GLU A 399 16.13 -44.73 -28.67
C GLU A 399 16.22 -44.77 -30.21
N ASP A 400 15.15 -44.37 -30.90
CA ASP A 400 15.15 -43.47 -32.06
C ASP A 400 13.87 -43.67 -32.89
N LEU A 401 13.24 -42.54 -33.25
CA LEU A 401 12.54 -42.25 -34.50
C LEU A 401 11.53 -41.13 -34.22
N PHE A 402 11.97 -39.88 -34.47
CA PHE A 402 11.23 -38.79 -35.14
C PHE A 402 11.95 -37.45 -34.90
N ARG A 403 13.11 -37.29 -35.54
CA ARG A 403 13.62 -35.97 -35.93
C ARG A 403 14.03 -36.04 -37.39
N GLY A 404 13.19 -35.49 -38.25
CA GLY A 404 13.46 -35.31 -39.66
C GLY A 404 12.91 -33.97 -40.13
N ALA A 405 13.86 -33.07 -40.45
CA ALA A 405 13.78 -31.95 -41.41
C ALA A 405 12.78 -30.80 -41.15
N GLY A 406 13.15 -29.52 -41.26
CA GLY A 406 14.41 -28.93 -41.67
C GLY A 406 14.59 -27.49 -41.19
N ARG A 407 15.87 -27.13 -41.03
CA ARG A 407 16.36 -25.75 -40.89
C ARG A 407 16.57 -25.16 -42.29
N GLY A 408 16.23 -23.89 -42.46
CA GLY A 408 16.87 -22.94 -43.37
C GLY A 408 16.89 -21.59 -42.65
N THR A 409 18.05 -21.15 -42.13
CA THR A 409 18.93 -20.08 -42.69
C THR A 409 18.24 -18.71 -42.76
N GLY A 410 18.73 -17.60 -42.19
CA GLY A 410 19.97 -17.29 -41.47
C GLY A 410 20.02 -15.80 -41.11
N ALA A 411 21.02 -15.44 -40.29
CA ALA A 411 21.70 -14.14 -40.09
C ALA A 411 20.91 -12.84 -39.87
N GLY A 412 21.24 -12.13 -38.79
CA GLY A 412 20.82 -10.76 -38.47
C GLY A 412 20.90 -10.50 -36.98
#